data_AF-A0A816H230-F1
#
_entry.id   AF-A0A816H230-F1
#
_cell.length_a   1.000
_cell.length_b   1.000
_cell.length_c   1.000
_cell.angle_alpha   90.00
_cell.angle_beta   90.00
_cell.angle_gamma   90.00
#
_symmetry.space_group_name_H-M   'P 1'
#
loop_
_entity.id
_entity.type
_entity.pdbx_description
1 polymer ?
#
loop_
_entity_poly.entity_id
_entity_poly.type
_entity_poly.pdbx_seq_one_letter_code
_entity_poly.pdbx_strand_id
1 'polypeptide(L)' 'YVSSLLIHTLKKSNRTTMKIFCALFVLLYTSTISSLELKKLSSCQTALGMQSGSIPDSAISASSSYDSNSVGPKASR' A
#
# COMPACT_ATOMS: atom_id res chain seq x y z
N TYR A 1 -12.62 -11.40 -30.83
CA TYR A 1 -11.43 -10.93 -31.56
C TYR A 1 -10.15 -11.17 -30.77
N VAL A 2 -10.03 -10.62 -29.54
CA VAL A 2 -8.90 -10.88 -28.61
C VAL A 2 -8.66 -12.36 -28.28
N SER A 3 -9.73 -13.16 -28.15
CA SER A 3 -9.68 -14.60 -27.86
C SER A 3 -9.18 -15.45 -29.04
N SER A 4 -9.47 -15.07 -30.28
CA SER A 4 -9.00 -15.80 -31.48
C SER A 4 -7.53 -15.51 -31.80
N LEU A 5 -7.07 -14.28 -31.55
CA LEU A 5 -5.66 -13.90 -31.68
C LEU A 5 -4.79 -14.60 -30.63
N LEU A 6 -5.34 -14.79 -29.42
CA LEU A 6 -4.71 -15.56 -28.34
C LEU A 6 -4.47 -17.02 -28.74
N ILE A 7 -5.49 -17.69 -29.31
CA ILE A 7 -5.40 -19.10 -29.71
C ILE A 7 -4.44 -19.30 -30.89
N HIS A 8 -4.39 -18.36 -31.85
CA HIS A 8 -3.44 -18.42 -32.97
C HIS A 8 -1.97 -18.24 -32.53
N THR A 9 -1.73 -17.47 -31.47
CA THR A 9 -0.37 -17.26 -30.94
C THR A 9 0.14 -18.49 -30.16
N LEU A 10 -0.76 -19.27 -29.55
CA LEU A 10 -0.42 -20.50 -28.83
C LEU A 10 -0.17 -21.72 -29.73
N LYS A 11 -0.53 -21.67 -31.02
CA LYS A 11 -0.35 -22.79 -31.98
C LYS A 11 1.06 -22.87 -32.58
N LYS A 12 1.84 -21.77 -32.59
CA LYS A 12 3.15 -21.74 -33.25
C LYS A 12 4.26 -22.12 -32.26
N SER A 13 4.42 -23.43 -32.09
CA SER A 13 5.49 -24.06 -31.30
C SER A 13 6.86 -23.78 -31.93
N ASN A 14 7.55 -22.76 -31.40
CA ASN A 14 9.00 -22.62 -31.50
C ASN A 14 9.54 -22.50 -30.07
N ARG A 15 10.45 -23.41 -29.69
CA ARG A 15 11.01 -23.53 -28.34
C ARG A 15 11.62 -22.22 -27.83
N THR A 16 12.07 -21.36 -28.74
CA THR A 16 12.59 -20.02 -28.42
C THR A 16 11.48 -19.03 -28.06
N THR A 17 10.35 -19.08 -28.77
CA THR A 17 9.17 -18.23 -28.52
C THR A 17 8.56 -18.50 -27.15
N MET A 18 8.42 -19.77 -26.75
CA MET A 18 7.94 -20.15 -25.41
C MET A 18 8.84 -19.62 -24.28
N LYS A 19 10.17 -19.66 -24.48
CA LYS A 19 11.13 -19.11 -23.51
C LYS A 19 11.02 -17.60 -23.39
N ILE A 20 10.84 -16.90 -24.50
CA ILE A 20 10.65 -15.44 -24.53
C ILE A 20 9.36 -15.05 -23.79
N PHE A 21 8.25 -15.76 -24.04
CA PHE A 21 7.00 -15.51 -23.33
C PHE A 21 7.12 -15.72 -21.81
N CYS A 22 7.74 -16.83 -21.37
CA CYS A 22 7.98 -17.05 -19.95
C CYS A 22 8.90 -16.00 -19.33
N ALA A 23 9.99 -15.60 -20.02
CA ALA A 23 10.91 -14.58 -19.53
C ALA A 23 10.21 -13.22 -19.36
N LEU A 24 9.39 -12.82 -20.34
CA LEU A 24 8.60 -11.58 -20.25
C LEU A 24 7.58 -11.65 -19.12
N PHE A 25 6.86 -12.77 -18.98
CA PHE A 25 5.87 -12.94 -17.91
C PHE A 25 6.53 -12.92 -16.52
N VAL A 26 7.68 -13.57 -16.36
CA VAL A 26 8.45 -13.58 -15.11
C VAL A 26 8.97 -12.17 -14.77
N LEU A 27 9.50 -11.42 -15.74
CA LEU A 27 9.99 -10.04 -15.53
C LEU A 27 8.85 -9.07 -15.16
N LEU A 28 7.67 -9.25 -15.75
CA LEU A 28 6.48 -8.46 -15.41
C LEU A 28 5.90 -8.86 -14.04
N TYR A 29 5.97 -10.13 -13.66
CA TYR A 29 5.43 -10.61 -12.40
C TYR A 29 6.33 -10.23 -11.21
N THR A 30 7.66 -10.37 -11.34
CA THR A 30 8.61 -10.04 -10.25
C THR A 30 8.63 -8.56 -9.91
N SER A 31 8.47 -7.67 -10.90
CA SER A 31 8.40 -6.21 -10.68
C SER A 31 7.16 -5.79 -9.88
N THR A 32 6.04 -6.52 -10.01
CA THR A 32 4.83 -6.26 -9.22
C THR A 32 4.93 -6.77 -7.77
N ILE A 33 5.72 -7.81 -7.50
CA ILE A 33 5.89 -8.40 -6.16
C ILE A 33 6.66 -7.44 -5.24
N SER A 34 7.67 -6.73 -5.74
CA SER A 34 8.46 -5.77 -4.95
C SER A 34 7.62 -4.63 -4.34
N SER A 35 6.43 -4.37 -4.89
CA SER A 35 5.54 -3.30 -4.44
C SER A 35 4.64 -3.69 -3.25
N LEU A 36 4.55 -4.99 -2.91
CA LEU A 36 3.65 -5.46 -1.84
C LEU A 36 4.25 -5.30 -0.44
N GLU A 37 5.57 -5.42 -0.31
CA GLU A 37 6.25 -5.44 0.99
C GLU A 37 6.29 -4.07 1.67
N LEU A 38 6.29 -2.96 0.92
CA LEU A 38 6.36 -1.60 1.48
C LEU A 38 5.00 -1.02 1.91
N LYS A 39 3.89 -1.50 1.30
CA LYS A 39 2.53 -1.00 1.60
C LYS A 39 2.00 -1.47 2.95
N LYS A 40 2.53 -2.58 3.49
CA LYS A 40 2.05 -3.12 4.76
C LYS A 40 2.49 -2.29 5.96
N LEU A 41 3.69 -1.72 5.90
CA LEU A 41 4.23 -0.90 6.98
C LEU A 41 3.58 0.50 7.03
N SER A 42 3.25 1.08 5.87
CA SER A 42 2.62 2.40 5.81
C SER A 42 1.26 2.43 6.51
N SER A 43 0.47 1.35 6.40
CA SER A 43 -0.83 1.28 7.07
C SER A 43 -0.72 1.27 8.61
N CYS A 44 0.34 0.67 9.17
CA CYS A 44 0.54 0.62 10.62
C CYS A 44 1.07 1.96 11.17
N GLN A 45 1.78 2.73 10.35
CA GLN A 45 2.37 4.01 10.73
C GLN A 45 1.54 5.22 10.27
N THR A 46 0.32 5.00 9.78
CA THR A 46 -0.55 6.10 9.35
C THR A 46 -1.06 6.88 10.56
N ALA A 47 -1.02 8.22 10.48
CA ALA A 47 -1.54 9.08 11.53
C ALA A 47 -3.03 8.82 11.77
N LEU A 48 -3.40 8.58 13.03
CA LEU A 48 -4.76 8.19 13.40
C LEU A 48 -5.71 9.38 13.65
N GLY A 49 -5.17 10.58 13.88
CA GLY A 49 -6.02 11.77 13.97
C GLY A 49 -5.66 12.84 14.99
N MET A 50 -4.55 12.71 15.73
CA MET A 50 -4.12 13.72 16.71
C MET A 50 -3.89 15.09 16.05
N GLN A 51 -3.10 15.14 14.98
CA GLN A 51 -2.80 16.38 14.27
C GLN A 51 -3.94 16.82 13.33
N SER A 52 -4.62 15.88 12.67
CA SER A 52 -5.67 16.20 11.69
C SER A 52 -7.01 16.59 12.33
N GLY A 53 -7.19 16.39 13.64
CA GLY A 53 -8.46 16.61 14.32
C GLY A 53 -9.44 15.45 14.24
N SER A 54 -9.09 14.35 13.54
CA SER A 54 -9.97 13.16 13.48
C SER A 54 -10.15 12.50 14.84
N ILE A 55 -9.16 12.66 15.74
CA ILE A 55 -9.33 12.39 17.18
C ILE A 55 -9.75 13.71 17.85
N PRO A 56 -10.97 13.80 18.41
CA PRO A 56 -11.48 15.02 19.03
C PRO A 56 -10.87 15.26 20.42
N ASP A 57 -10.86 16.52 20.89
CA ASP A 57 -10.31 16.88 22.22
C ASP A 57 -10.99 16.12 23.36
N SER A 58 -12.28 15.79 23.22
CA SER A 58 -13.05 15.01 24.18
C SER A 58 -12.53 13.58 24.37
N ALA A 59 -11.74 13.06 23.42
CA ALA A 59 -11.11 11.75 23.49
C ALA A 59 -9.67 11.80 24.06
N ILE A 60 -9.13 13.00 24.36
CA ILE A 60 -7.78 13.20 24.88
C ILE A 60 -7.86 13.57 26.36
N SER A 61 -7.28 12.74 27.23
CA SER A 61 -7.27 12.95 28.68
C SER A 61 -5.90 12.70 29.27
N ALA A 62 -5.60 13.35 30.40
CA ALA A 62 -4.39 13.11 31.18
C ALA A 62 -4.75 13.04 32.67
N SER A 63 -3.91 12.36 33.47
CA SER A 63 -4.11 12.25 34.91
C SER A 63 -3.95 13.59 35.64
N SER A 64 -3.20 14.53 35.05
CA SER A 64 -2.97 15.88 35.58
C SER A 64 -2.49 16.83 34.48
N SER A 65 -2.58 18.13 34.74
CA SER A 65 -2.03 19.19 33.89
C SER A 65 -1.67 20.39 34.75
N TYR A 66 -0.60 21.12 34.41
CA TYR A 66 -0.20 22.32 35.15
C TYR A 66 -1.17 23.48 34.93
N ASP A 67 -1.63 23.67 33.69
CA ASP A 67 -2.68 24.61 33.33
C ASP A 67 -3.56 23.99 32.24
N SER A 68 -4.87 24.18 32.38
CA SER A 68 -5.86 23.57 31.48
C SER A 68 -5.88 24.17 30.08
N ASN A 69 -5.35 25.38 29.89
CA ASN A 69 -5.42 26.11 28.63
C ASN A 69 -4.16 26.01 27.79
N SER A 70 -2.99 26.18 28.41
CA SER A 70 -1.71 26.27 27.70
C SER A 70 -0.99 24.92 27.60
N VAL A 71 -1.15 24.07 28.61
CA VAL A 71 -0.45 22.77 28.73
C VAL A 71 -1.40 21.64 29.14
N GLY A 72 -2.68 21.79 28.80
CA GLY A 72 -3.72 20.79 29.04
C GLY A 72 -3.68 19.66 28.01
N PRO A 73 -4.50 18.60 28.19
CA PRO A 73 -4.50 17.44 27.29
C PRO A 73 -4.74 17.79 25.82
N LYS A 74 -5.63 18.76 25.54
CA LYS A 74 -5.90 19.28 24.19
C LYS A 74 -4.68 19.91 23.49
N ALA A 75 -3.68 20.39 24.25
CA ALA A 75 -2.46 20.99 23.73
C ALA A 75 -1.39 19.96 23.33
N SER A 76 -1.67 18.65 23.47
CA SER A 76 -0.75 17.56 23.11
C SER A 76 -0.80 17.13 21.63
N ARG A 77 -1.47 17.91 20.79
CA ARG A 77 -1.60 17.66 19.35
C ARG A 77 -0.31 17.91 18.59
#